data_AF-A0A8B6H4H5-F1
#
_entry.id   AF-A0A8B6H4H5-F1
#
_cell.length_a   1.000
_cell.length_b   1.000
_cell.length_c   1.000
_cell.angle_alpha   90.00
_cell.angle_beta   90.00
_cell.angle_gamma   90.00
#
_symmetry.space_group_name_H-M   'P 1'
#
loop_
_entity.id
_entity.type
_entity.pdbx_description
1 polymer ?
#
loop_
_entity_poly.entity_id
_entity_poly.type
_entity_poly.pdbx_seq_one_letter_code
_entity_poly.pdbx_strand_id
1 'polypeptide(L)'
;MSYVYIYMFALCSVPLFIDGFDFSVAYSSLIPLTATPQIQVFTSHPGYDGHVRYPDGNYRQDWYITTDWINHTIKIHFATCFIENSKGSCLFDYLYVYDGANSSSPELLKTCCGETHSATLESSNGEMYILFETDNTVGDTGFEIEYWSNGITTTTMTTTTMTTPTTTTPVAQSTAFYNSSLITLTATPQIQVFTSHPDYDEHVRYPDGNYRQDWYITSNWINHTIKIHFATCFIENSKELCMHDYLYVYDGKYQLDKNKKIWYMCQ
;
A
#
# COMPACT_ATOMS: atom_id res chain seq x y z
N MET A 1 -6.03 14.38 -11.03
CA MET A 1 -6.41 13.00 -11.43
C MET A 1 -5.12 12.26 -11.71
N SER A 2 -4.85 11.24 -10.92
CA SER A 2 -3.68 10.37 -11.06
C SER A 2 -4.11 9.08 -11.76
N TYR A 3 -3.19 8.46 -12.50
CA TYR A 3 -3.48 7.29 -13.33
C TYR A 3 -2.34 6.29 -13.21
N VAL A 4 -2.66 5.02 -13.02
CA VAL A 4 -1.68 3.93 -13.09
C VAL A 4 -2.15 2.92 -14.13
N TYR A 5 -1.27 2.61 -15.06
CA TYR A 5 -1.52 1.63 -16.11
C TYR A 5 -0.62 0.41 -15.91
N ILE A 6 -1.22 -0.78 -15.84
CA ILE A 6 -0.54 -2.05 -15.63
C ILE A 6 -0.74 -2.92 -16.86
N TYR A 7 0.37 -3.44 -17.39
CA TYR A 7 0.45 -4.20 -18.62
C TYR A 7 1.11 -5.54 -18.37
N MET A 8 0.40 -6.65 -18.60
CA MET A 8 1.00 -7.98 -18.58
C MET A 8 1.00 -8.62 -19.96
N PHE A 9 2.10 -9.31 -20.26
CA PHE A 9 2.23 -10.20 -21.40
C PHE A 9 2.94 -11.49 -20.99
N ALA A 10 2.42 -12.63 -21.42
CA ALA A 10 3.06 -13.94 -21.21
C ALA A 10 3.06 -14.74 -22.53
N LEU A 11 4.22 -15.29 -22.90
CA LEU A 11 4.48 -16.16 -24.03
C LEU A 11 4.93 -17.55 -23.56
N CYS A 12 4.06 -18.55 -23.71
CA CYS A 12 4.50 -19.93 -23.63
C CYS A 12 5.13 -20.37 -24.96
N SER A 13 6.45 -20.61 -24.98
CA SER A 13 7.08 -21.29 -26.12
C SER A 13 8.21 -22.24 -25.72
N VAL A 14 7.98 -23.20 -24.81
CA VAL A 14 8.52 -24.58 -24.86
C VAL A 14 8.11 -25.39 -23.62
N PRO A 15 7.81 -26.70 -23.72
CA PRO A 15 7.34 -27.55 -22.62
C PRO A 15 8.43 -27.94 -21.60
N LEU A 16 9.51 -27.16 -21.46
CA LEU A 16 10.71 -27.51 -20.68
C LEU A 16 11.09 -26.49 -19.60
N PHE A 17 10.33 -25.40 -19.44
CA PHE A 17 10.55 -24.42 -18.39
C PHE A 17 9.36 -24.38 -17.42
N ILE A 18 9.65 -24.01 -16.17
CA ILE A 18 8.68 -23.96 -15.07
C ILE A 18 7.85 -22.70 -15.28
N ASP A 19 6.57 -22.82 -15.61
CA ASP A 19 5.71 -21.64 -15.78
C ASP A 19 5.64 -20.82 -14.48
N GLY A 20 5.53 -19.49 -14.61
CA GLY A 20 5.34 -18.59 -13.48
C GLY A 20 3.96 -18.77 -12.82
N PHE A 21 3.84 -18.33 -11.56
CA PHE A 21 2.55 -18.30 -10.86
C PHE A 21 1.87 -16.94 -11.02
N ASP A 22 0.55 -16.90 -10.89
CA ASP A 22 -0.22 -15.66 -11.00
C ASP A 22 0.24 -14.57 -9.99
N PHE A 23 -0.25 -13.33 -10.17
CA PHE A 23 0.01 -12.22 -9.26
C PHE A 23 -1.25 -11.65 -8.62
N SER A 24 -1.06 -11.03 -7.46
CA SER A 24 -2.07 -10.18 -6.80
C SER A 24 -1.54 -8.77 -6.57
N VAL A 25 -2.38 -7.77 -6.86
CA VAL A 25 -2.03 -6.35 -6.69
C VAL A 25 -3.02 -5.71 -5.74
N ALA A 26 -2.50 -5.18 -4.65
CA ALA A 26 -3.18 -4.24 -3.78
C ALA A 26 -2.97 -2.82 -4.31
N TYR A 27 -4.02 -2.01 -4.32
CA TYR A 27 -3.97 -0.61 -4.75
C TYR A 27 -4.89 0.27 -3.91
N SER A 28 -4.49 1.53 -3.74
CA SER A 28 -5.28 2.55 -3.04
C SER A 28 -4.87 3.96 -3.49
N SER A 29 -5.70 4.95 -3.20
CA SER A 29 -5.37 6.37 -3.32
C SER A 29 -4.87 6.87 -1.98
N LEU A 30 -3.58 7.17 -1.89
CA LEU A 30 -3.00 7.84 -0.74
C LEU A 30 -3.43 9.31 -0.75
N ILE A 31 -4.35 9.65 0.15
CA ILE A 31 -4.77 11.02 0.43
C ILE A 31 -3.97 11.50 1.65
N PRO A 32 -3.25 12.63 1.57
CA PRO A 32 -2.53 13.16 2.71
C PRO A 32 -3.47 13.45 3.88
N LEU A 33 -3.05 13.08 5.10
CA LEU A 33 -3.67 13.51 6.34
C LEU A 33 -3.16 14.89 6.72
N THR A 34 -4.04 15.83 7.03
CA THR A 34 -3.62 17.18 7.47
C THR A 34 -3.51 17.23 8.99
N ALA A 35 -2.30 17.41 9.52
CA ALA A 35 -2.04 17.66 10.92
C ALA A 35 -2.45 19.09 11.32
N THR A 36 -3.28 19.19 12.35
CA THR A 36 -3.67 20.44 13.01
C THR A 36 -3.11 20.44 14.44
N PRO A 37 -3.20 21.53 15.25
CA PRO A 37 -2.82 21.51 16.65
C PRO A 37 -3.71 20.62 17.50
N GLN A 38 -4.89 20.27 16.99
CA GLN A 38 -5.76 19.34 17.67
C GLN A 38 -5.29 17.91 17.38
N ILE A 39 -5.31 17.08 18.42
CA ILE A 39 -4.99 15.68 18.30
C ILE A 39 -6.04 15.01 17.42
N GLN A 40 -5.55 14.38 16.37
CA GLN A 40 -6.29 13.53 15.46
C GLN A 40 -5.73 12.12 15.54
N VAL A 41 -6.50 11.14 15.07
CA VAL A 41 -6.16 9.72 15.25
C VAL A 41 -6.33 8.97 13.93
N PHE A 42 -5.44 8.01 13.66
CA PHE A 42 -5.65 6.98 12.66
C PHE A 42 -5.25 5.60 13.22
N THR A 43 -5.79 4.54 12.62
CA THR A 43 -5.59 3.15 13.07
C THR A 43 -4.93 2.31 11.98
N SER A 44 -4.28 1.22 12.41
CA SER A 44 -3.57 0.27 11.53
C SER A 44 -4.43 -0.34 10.42
N HIS A 45 -5.70 -0.62 10.69
CA HIS A 45 -6.62 -1.25 9.75
C HIS A 45 -8.08 -0.82 10.00
N PRO A 46 -8.96 -0.96 8.99
CA PRO A 46 -10.38 -0.68 9.15
C PRO A 46 -11.03 -1.61 10.18
N GLY A 47 -11.80 -1.03 11.10
CA GLY A 47 -12.49 -1.81 12.14
C GLY A 47 -11.64 -2.10 13.38
N TYR A 48 -10.44 -1.53 13.49
CA TYR A 48 -9.64 -1.57 14.71
C TYR A 48 -10.44 -1.14 15.93
N ASP A 49 -10.50 -2.01 16.94
CA ASP A 49 -11.15 -1.80 18.24
C ASP A 49 -10.23 -2.16 19.42
N GLY A 50 -8.95 -2.43 19.14
CA GLY A 50 -7.98 -2.94 20.12
C GLY A 50 -8.05 -4.44 20.39
N HIS A 51 -8.92 -5.18 19.70
CA HIS A 51 -9.11 -6.63 19.87
C HIS A 51 -9.06 -7.41 18.56
N VAL A 52 -9.52 -6.83 17.45
CA VAL A 52 -9.44 -7.43 16.12
C VAL A 52 -8.01 -7.34 15.58
N ARG A 53 -7.51 -8.44 15.01
CA ARG A 53 -6.19 -8.50 14.36
C ARG A 53 -6.24 -7.83 12.99
N TYR A 54 -5.15 -7.17 12.60
CA TYR A 54 -5.01 -6.70 11.22
C TYR A 54 -5.04 -7.89 10.23
N PRO A 55 -5.37 -7.65 8.94
CA PRO A 55 -5.45 -8.73 7.95
C PRO A 55 -4.11 -9.45 7.77
N ASP A 56 -4.14 -10.78 7.73
CA ASP A 56 -3.01 -11.61 7.29
C ASP A 56 -2.81 -11.47 5.75
N GLY A 57 -1.62 -11.80 5.24
CA GLY A 57 -1.38 -11.92 3.79
C GLY A 57 -0.72 -10.70 3.15
N ASN A 58 0.47 -10.32 3.63
CA ASN A 58 1.27 -9.21 3.10
C ASN A 58 0.50 -7.88 3.07
N TYR A 59 -0.23 -7.59 4.15
CA TYR A 59 -0.95 -6.34 4.32
C TYR A 59 0.05 -5.18 4.39
N ARG A 60 -0.17 -4.18 3.54
CA ARG A 60 0.69 -3.00 3.45
C ARG A 60 -0.15 -1.75 3.41
N GLN A 61 0.00 -0.90 4.41
CA GLN A 61 -0.70 0.38 4.51
C GLN A 61 0.29 1.50 4.79
N ASP A 62 0.11 2.62 4.10
CA ASP A 62 0.88 3.82 4.32
C ASP A 62 0.01 5.03 4.64
N TRP A 63 0.58 5.96 5.40
CA TRP A 63 -0.01 7.26 5.71
C TRP A 63 1.02 8.34 5.40
N TYR A 64 0.55 9.41 4.78
CA TYR A 64 1.33 10.60 4.54
C TYR A 64 0.68 11.76 5.27
N ILE A 65 1.37 12.32 6.25
CA ILE A 65 0.87 13.40 7.09
C ILE A 65 1.56 14.69 6.67
N THR A 66 0.78 15.76 6.48
CA THR A 66 1.27 17.10 6.14
C THR A 66 0.66 18.13 7.08
N THR A 67 1.30 19.28 7.28
CA THR A 67 0.70 20.45 7.93
C THR A 67 0.59 21.61 6.94
N ASP A 68 -0.54 22.32 6.97
CA ASP A 68 -0.76 23.49 6.10
C ASP A 68 0.06 24.72 6.56
N TRP A 69 0.70 24.63 7.73
CA TRP A 69 1.48 25.72 8.28
C TRP A 69 2.97 25.64 7.98
N ILE A 70 3.48 26.77 7.52
CA ILE A 70 4.90 26.96 7.21
C ILE A 70 5.72 26.87 8.50
N ASN A 71 6.87 26.21 8.43
CA ASN A 71 7.83 26.02 9.53
C ASN A 71 7.25 25.30 10.76
N HIS A 72 6.22 24.47 10.56
CA HIS A 72 5.68 23.61 11.59
C HIS A 72 6.15 22.17 11.39
N THR A 73 6.15 21.42 12.49
CA THR A 73 6.52 20.01 12.54
C THR A 73 5.30 19.16 12.89
N ILE A 74 5.37 17.88 12.56
CA ILE A 74 4.35 16.89 12.87
C ILE A 74 4.85 16.07 14.05
N LYS A 75 3.96 15.84 15.01
CA LYS A 75 4.17 14.97 16.16
C LYS A 75 3.26 13.77 16.06
N ILE A 76 3.78 12.62 16.46
CA ILE A 76 2.97 11.41 16.64
C ILE A 76 3.23 10.74 17.98
N HIS A 77 2.20 10.08 18.50
CA HIS A 77 2.24 9.27 19.71
C HIS A 77 1.45 7.98 19.50
N PHE A 78 1.99 6.87 20.00
CA PHE A 78 1.31 5.58 19.97
C PHE A 78 0.36 5.48 21.17
N ALA A 79 -0.93 5.63 20.95
CA ALA A 79 -1.93 5.35 21.98
C ALA A 79 -1.94 3.85 22.32
N THR A 80 -1.85 3.01 21.29
CA THR A 80 -1.67 1.55 21.39
C THR A 80 -0.73 1.08 20.27
N CYS A 81 0.03 0.01 20.51
CA CYS A 81 0.84 -0.62 19.46
C CYS A 81 1.16 -2.07 19.81
N PHE A 82 0.50 -2.98 19.09
CA PHE A 82 0.65 -4.43 19.16
C PHE A 82 0.84 -4.95 17.74
N ILE A 83 2.09 -5.13 17.36
CA ILE A 83 2.52 -5.71 16.08
C ILE A 83 3.24 -7.01 16.43
N GLU A 84 3.23 -7.99 15.53
CA GLU A 84 3.83 -9.30 15.76
C GLU A 84 5.23 -9.20 16.40
N ASN A 85 5.37 -9.82 17.58
CA ASN A 85 6.61 -9.81 18.33
C ASN A 85 7.63 -10.80 17.74
N SER A 86 8.46 -10.30 16.84
CA SER A 86 9.62 -11.01 16.28
C SER A 86 10.87 -10.92 17.18
N LYS A 87 10.69 -10.88 18.51
CA LYS A 87 11.75 -10.75 19.54
C LYS A 87 12.67 -9.55 19.32
N GLY A 88 12.09 -8.44 18.85
CA GLY A 88 12.77 -7.18 18.59
C GLY A 88 13.55 -7.12 17.27
N SER A 89 13.51 -8.17 16.44
CA SER A 89 14.18 -8.16 15.13
C SER A 89 13.37 -7.44 14.03
N CYS A 90 12.04 -7.36 14.19
CA CYS A 90 11.10 -6.73 13.27
C CYS A 90 11.31 -7.21 11.83
N LEU A 91 11.44 -8.54 11.69
CA LEU A 91 11.69 -9.23 10.42
C LEU A 91 10.41 -9.66 9.70
N PHE A 92 9.33 -9.84 10.45
CA PHE A 92 8.01 -10.22 9.93
C PHE A 92 7.18 -8.93 9.80
N ASP A 93 6.32 -8.65 10.77
CA ASP A 93 5.54 -7.42 10.78
C ASP A 93 6.30 -6.24 11.38
N TYR A 94 6.17 -5.07 10.76
CA TYR A 94 6.82 -3.85 11.24
C TYR A 94 6.10 -2.58 10.80
N LEU A 95 6.35 -1.52 11.56
CA LEU A 95 5.99 -0.15 11.29
C LEU A 95 7.24 0.71 11.20
N TYR A 96 7.37 1.44 10.09
CA TYR A 96 8.35 2.50 9.92
C TYR A 96 7.70 3.88 10.01
N VAL A 97 8.42 4.80 10.63
CA VAL A 97 8.11 6.24 10.66
C VAL A 97 9.30 6.98 10.06
N TYR A 98 9.05 7.80 9.05
CA TYR A 98 10.06 8.53 8.28
C TYR A 98 9.86 10.05 8.39
N ASP A 99 10.98 10.76 8.47
CA ASP A 99 11.08 12.22 8.53
C ASP A 99 10.97 12.86 7.14
N GLY A 100 9.78 12.84 6.56
CA GLY A 100 9.47 13.49 5.29
C GLY A 100 8.43 12.73 4.46
N ALA A 101 8.49 12.90 3.13
CA ALA A 101 7.37 12.54 2.26
C ALA A 101 7.25 11.06 1.85
N ASN A 102 8.27 10.22 2.06
CA ASN A 102 8.25 8.82 1.62
C ASN A 102 9.33 7.97 2.31
N SER A 103 9.39 6.67 1.97
CA SER A 103 10.34 5.70 2.51
C SER A 103 11.82 5.92 2.13
N SER A 104 12.14 6.91 1.29
CA SER A 104 13.53 7.34 1.05
C SER A 104 13.99 8.44 2.01
N SER A 105 13.07 9.00 2.81
CA SER A 105 13.38 9.98 3.85
C SER A 105 14.12 9.33 5.03
N PRO A 106 14.81 10.10 5.87
CA PRO A 106 15.45 9.58 7.08
C PRO A 106 14.45 8.85 7.98
N GLU A 107 14.88 7.73 8.57
CA GLU A 107 14.05 6.96 9.51
C GLU A 107 14.04 7.64 10.89
N LEU A 108 12.85 7.82 11.45
CA LEU A 108 12.64 8.23 12.85
C LEU A 108 12.47 7.02 13.77
N LEU A 109 11.79 5.97 13.28
CA LEU A 109 11.53 4.75 14.03
C LEU A 109 11.29 3.56 13.09
N LYS A 110 11.87 2.42 13.43
CA LYS A 110 11.36 1.08 13.07
C LYS A 110 10.88 0.38 14.32
N THR A 111 9.69 -0.21 14.28
CA THR A 111 9.17 -0.99 15.41
C THR A 111 8.27 -2.15 15.00
N CYS A 112 8.17 -3.15 15.87
CA CYS A 112 7.26 -4.29 15.82
C CYS A 112 6.67 -4.50 17.22
N CYS A 113 6.32 -3.39 17.88
CA CYS A 113 6.08 -3.30 19.32
C CYS A 113 5.02 -4.29 19.81
N GLY A 114 5.36 -5.06 20.86
CA GLY A 114 4.41 -5.86 21.64
C GLY A 114 3.94 -5.18 22.95
N GLU A 115 4.61 -4.10 23.40
CA GLU A 115 4.14 -3.22 24.47
C GLU A 115 4.53 -1.76 24.12
N THR A 116 3.53 -0.88 24.15
CA THR A 116 3.49 0.54 23.71
C THR A 116 4.80 1.34 23.76
N HIS A 117 5.14 2.00 22.64
CA HIS A 117 6.25 2.95 22.56
C HIS A 117 5.87 4.27 23.27
N SER A 118 6.51 4.57 24.41
CA SER A 118 6.11 5.72 25.24
C SER A 118 6.58 7.09 24.74
N ALA A 119 7.51 7.16 23.79
CA ALA A 119 8.06 8.43 23.32
C ALA A 119 7.22 9.04 22.18
N THR A 120 6.97 10.35 22.25
CA THR A 120 6.46 11.14 21.12
C THR A 120 7.58 11.30 20.09
N LEU A 121 7.27 11.03 18.83
CA LEU A 121 8.15 11.31 17.70
C LEU A 121 7.79 12.65 17.08
N GLU A 122 8.78 13.37 16.55
CA GLU A 122 8.60 14.68 15.93
C GLU A 122 9.41 14.71 14.62
N SER A 123 8.80 15.14 13.53
CA SER A 123 9.49 15.39 12.26
C SER A 123 10.32 16.67 12.30
N SER A 124 11.29 16.80 11.41
CA SER A 124 12.08 18.01 11.22
C SER A 124 11.36 19.08 10.39
N ASN A 125 10.33 18.70 9.64
CA ASN A 125 9.56 19.59 8.78
C ASN A 125 8.05 19.25 8.79
N GLY A 126 7.29 19.89 7.91
CA GLY A 126 5.84 19.74 7.83
C GLY A 126 5.34 18.48 7.13
N GLU A 127 6.18 17.46 6.97
CA GLU A 127 5.90 16.21 6.25
C GLU A 127 6.36 15.00 7.10
N MET A 128 5.53 13.96 7.17
CA MET A 128 5.87 12.70 7.84
C MET A 128 5.22 11.53 7.10
N TYR A 129 5.97 10.44 6.89
CA TYR A 129 5.49 9.25 6.20
C TYR A 129 5.57 8.04 7.12
N ILE A 130 4.49 7.26 7.16
CA ILE A 130 4.36 6.09 8.03
C ILE A 130 4.00 4.90 7.16
N LEU A 131 4.70 3.77 7.34
CA LEU A 131 4.53 2.55 6.56
C LEU A 131 4.39 1.36 7.49
N PHE A 132 3.25 0.67 7.41
CA PHE A 132 2.99 -0.59 8.08
C PHE A 132 2.99 -1.72 7.05
N GLU A 133 3.80 -2.75 7.28
CA GLU A 133 3.90 -3.94 6.45
C GLU A 133 3.86 -5.19 7.32
N THR A 134 3.13 -6.20 6.85
CA THR A 134 3.02 -7.51 7.49
C THR A 134 3.56 -8.60 6.56
N ASP A 135 3.82 -9.79 7.10
CA ASP A 135 4.06 -10.99 6.32
C ASP A 135 2.75 -11.80 6.08
N ASN A 136 2.90 -13.05 5.67
CA ASN A 136 1.78 -13.93 5.33
C ASN A 136 1.11 -14.60 6.55
N THR A 137 1.69 -14.52 7.74
CA THR A 137 1.27 -15.31 8.89
C THR A 137 1.38 -14.54 10.21
N VAL A 138 0.53 -14.89 11.18
CA VAL A 138 0.70 -14.43 12.58
C VAL A 138 0.64 -12.90 12.75
N GLY A 139 -0.53 -12.28 12.58
CA GLY A 139 -0.71 -10.88 12.98
C GLY A 139 -0.88 -10.61 14.50
N ASP A 140 -1.17 -9.37 14.87
CA ASP A 140 -1.59 -8.97 16.22
C ASP A 140 -2.69 -7.89 16.08
N THR A 141 -3.13 -7.26 17.18
CA THR A 141 -4.27 -6.34 17.16
C THR A 141 -3.99 -5.04 16.41
N GLY A 142 -2.74 -4.66 16.20
CA GLY A 142 -2.32 -3.46 15.49
C GLY A 142 -2.16 -2.25 16.42
N PHE A 143 -2.36 -1.06 15.87
CA PHE A 143 -2.06 0.20 16.56
C PHE A 143 -3.11 1.28 16.32
N GLU A 144 -3.12 2.23 17.25
CA GLU A 144 -3.76 3.54 17.15
C GLU A 144 -2.67 4.61 17.35
N ILE A 145 -2.58 5.54 16.39
CA ILE A 145 -1.61 6.64 16.42
C ILE A 145 -2.35 7.96 16.50
N GLU A 146 -2.00 8.74 17.52
CA GLU A 146 -2.35 10.14 17.67
C GLU A 146 -1.34 11.00 16.90
N TYR A 147 -1.82 12.00 16.17
CA TYR A 147 -0.98 12.94 15.42
C TYR A 147 -1.49 14.38 15.52
N TRP A 148 -0.55 15.33 15.54
CA TRP A 148 -0.84 16.76 15.57
C TRP A 148 0.35 17.57 15.04
N SER A 149 0.10 18.83 14.72
CA SER A 149 1.11 19.82 14.33
C SER A 149 1.52 20.63 15.55
N ASN A 150 2.78 21.09 15.61
CA ASN A 150 3.29 21.91 16.72
C ASN A 150 2.70 23.35 16.78
N GLY A 151 1.60 23.62 16.08
CA GLY A 151 0.94 24.93 16.05
C GLY A 151 0.20 25.27 17.35
N ILE A 152 -0.21 26.54 17.48
CA ILE A 152 -0.87 27.04 18.70
C ILE A 152 -2.39 26.86 18.58
N THR A 153 -2.99 26.10 19.51
CA THR A 153 -4.45 26.03 19.69
C THR A 153 -4.96 27.34 20.28
N THR A 154 -5.82 28.08 19.57
CA THR A 154 -6.51 29.27 20.13
C THR A 154 -7.84 28.95 20.82
N THR A 155 -8.35 27.72 20.80
CA THR A 155 -9.55 27.33 21.56
C THR A 155 -9.58 25.82 21.83
N THR A 156 -10.25 25.47 22.94
CA THR A 156 -10.50 24.18 23.62
C THR A 156 -10.22 22.90 22.83
N MET A 157 -9.47 21.97 23.45
CA MET A 157 -9.16 20.65 22.92
C MET A 157 -10.42 19.81 22.72
N THR A 158 -10.67 19.39 21.49
CA THR A 158 -11.65 18.36 21.13
C THR A 158 -10.93 17.31 20.30
N THR A 159 -10.85 16.08 20.79
CA THR A 159 -10.33 14.93 20.05
C THR A 159 -11.29 14.64 18.91
N THR A 160 -10.79 14.72 17.67
CA THR A 160 -11.60 14.35 16.49
C THR A 160 -11.08 13.01 16.00
N THR A 161 -11.87 11.95 16.19
CA THR A 161 -11.61 10.65 15.59
C THR A 161 -11.84 10.76 14.09
N MET A 162 -10.76 10.80 13.31
CA MET A 162 -10.86 10.49 11.88
C MET A 162 -11.00 8.98 11.77
N THR A 163 -12.23 8.49 11.71
CA THR A 163 -12.48 7.11 11.29
C THR A 163 -11.98 6.98 9.86
N THR A 164 -11.06 6.04 9.62
CA THR A 164 -10.83 5.48 8.28
C THR A 164 -12.21 5.21 7.65
N PRO A 165 -12.50 5.69 6.42
CA PRO A 165 -13.84 5.63 5.87
C PRO A 165 -14.36 4.19 5.90
N THR A 166 -15.37 3.97 6.75
CA THR A 166 -16.01 2.68 6.96
C THR A 166 -16.98 2.43 5.82
N THR A 167 -16.53 1.63 4.87
CA THR A 167 -17.44 0.80 4.09
C THR A 167 -16.90 -0.61 4.20
N THR A 168 -17.60 -1.48 4.92
CA THR A 168 -17.43 -2.94 4.88
C THR A 168 -17.90 -3.50 3.53
N THR A 169 -17.55 -2.81 2.44
CA THR A 169 -17.64 -3.39 1.11
C THR A 169 -16.63 -4.53 1.10
N PRO A 170 -17.02 -5.75 0.68
CA PRO A 170 -16.04 -6.80 0.44
C PRO A 170 -14.96 -6.22 -0.46
N VAL A 171 -13.69 -6.57 -0.20
CA VAL A 171 -12.60 -6.31 -1.14
C VAL A 171 -13.14 -6.66 -2.52
N ALA A 172 -13.37 -5.64 -3.35
CA ALA A 172 -13.95 -5.86 -4.65
C ALA A 172 -12.89 -6.54 -5.50
N GLN A 173 -12.85 -7.88 -5.43
CA GLN A 173 -12.01 -8.69 -6.29
C GLN A 173 -12.56 -8.57 -7.71
N SER A 174 -11.96 -7.68 -8.48
CA SER A 174 -12.15 -7.67 -9.92
C SER A 174 -11.22 -8.70 -10.53
N THR A 175 -11.80 -9.75 -11.09
CA THR A 175 -11.06 -10.82 -11.78
C THR A 175 -10.86 -10.44 -13.24
N ALA A 176 -9.64 -10.59 -13.76
CA ALA A 176 -9.37 -10.43 -15.18
C ALA A 176 -9.69 -11.70 -15.96
N PHE A 177 -10.48 -11.60 -17.03
CA PHE A 177 -10.65 -12.72 -17.97
C PHE A 177 -9.56 -12.67 -19.04
N TYR A 178 -8.97 -13.82 -19.39
CA TYR A 178 -7.90 -13.89 -20.39
C TYR A 178 -8.31 -13.26 -21.73
N ASN A 179 -7.42 -12.47 -22.33
CA ASN A 179 -7.61 -11.75 -23.59
C ASN A 179 -8.79 -10.77 -23.58
N SER A 180 -9.10 -10.17 -22.41
CA SER A 180 -10.17 -9.18 -22.29
C SER A 180 -9.77 -7.78 -22.77
N SER A 181 -10.79 -6.94 -23.00
CA SER A 181 -10.61 -5.50 -23.16
C SER A 181 -10.08 -4.86 -21.86
N LEU A 182 -9.50 -3.65 -21.97
CA LEU A 182 -8.98 -2.87 -20.84
C LEU A 182 -9.89 -2.92 -19.60
N ILE A 183 -9.36 -3.42 -18.48
CA ILE A 183 -10.07 -3.40 -17.20
C ILE A 183 -9.83 -2.05 -16.54
N THR A 184 -10.91 -1.31 -16.24
CA THR A 184 -10.81 -0.03 -15.55
C THR A 184 -11.17 -0.19 -14.07
N LEU A 185 -10.27 0.24 -13.20
CA LEU A 185 -10.42 0.22 -11.75
C LEU A 185 -10.45 1.65 -11.21
N THR A 186 -11.13 1.85 -10.10
CA THR A 186 -11.15 3.15 -9.40
C THR A 186 -10.60 2.97 -7.99
N ALA A 187 -9.47 3.61 -7.73
CA ALA A 187 -8.79 3.58 -6.44
C ALA A 187 -9.50 4.47 -5.42
N THR A 188 -9.79 3.89 -4.26
CA THR A 188 -10.32 4.56 -3.08
C THR A 188 -9.23 4.73 -2.01
N PRO A 189 -9.46 5.49 -0.93
CA PRO A 189 -8.54 5.53 0.20
C PRO A 189 -8.34 4.17 0.89
N GLN A 190 -9.31 3.27 0.75
CA GLN A 190 -9.22 1.90 1.26
C GLN A 190 -8.46 1.02 0.28
N ILE A 191 -7.70 0.06 0.80
CA ILE A 191 -6.99 -0.93 -0.02
C ILE A 191 -8.01 -1.79 -0.77
N GLN A 192 -7.81 -1.91 -2.08
CA GLN A 192 -8.54 -2.80 -2.97
C GLN A 192 -7.54 -3.77 -3.60
N VAL A 193 -8.00 -4.97 -3.96
CA VAL A 193 -7.14 -6.01 -4.54
C VAL A 193 -7.72 -6.50 -5.86
N PHE A 194 -6.87 -6.69 -6.86
CA PHE A 194 -7.19 -7.43 -8.07
C PHE A 194 -6.15 -8.50 -8.35
N THR A 195 -6.55 -9.54 -9.07
CA THR A 195 -5.70 -10.69 -9.44
C THR A 195 -5.56 -10.79 -10.95
N SER A 196 -4.47 -11.41 -11.40
CA SER A 196 -4.26 -11.70 -12.83
C SER A 196 -5.25 -12.72 -13.40
N HIS A 197 -5.88 -13.53 -12.53
CA HIS A 197 -6.79 -14.62 -12.88
C HIS A 197 -8.01 -14.74 -11.93
N PRO A 198 -9.22 -15.12 -12.41
CA PRO A 198 -10.37 -15.49 -11.57
C PRO A 198 -10.14 -16.65 -10.60
N ASP A 199 -9.41 -17.68 -11.00
CA ASP A 199 -9.06 -18.80 -10.10
C ASP A 199 -7.66 -18.61 -9.49
N TYR A 200 -7.29 -17.36 -9.21
CA TYR A 200 -6.01 -17.04 -8.58
C TYR A 200 -5.82 -17.84 -7.30
N ASP A 201 -4.74 -18.62 -7.28
CA ASP A 201 -4.12 -19.25 -6.13
C ASP A 201 -2.61 -19.09 -6.36
N GLU A 202 -1.84 -18.87 -5.30
CA GLU A 202 -0.37 -18.77 -5.36
C GLU A 202 0.30 -20.00 -5.99
N HIS A 203 -0.45 -21.11 -6.12
CA HIS A 203 -0.03 -22.36 -6.75
C HIS A 203 -0.59 -22.57 -8.18
N VAL A 204 -1.44 -21.68 -8.67
CA VAL A 204 -2.05 -21.78 -10.00
C VAL A 204 -1.21 -20.99 -11.00
N ARG A 205 -0.86 -21.68 -12.10
CA ARG A 205 -0.14 -21.11 -13.23
C ARG A 205 -1.12 -20.38 -14.13
N TYR A 206 -0.70 -19.27 -14.74
CA TYR A 206 -1.50 -18.70 -15.82
C TYR A 206 -1.62 -19.72 -16.97
N PRO A 207 -2.76 -19.80 -17.68
CA PRO A 207 -3.02 -20.77 -18.72
C PRO A 207 -1.98 -20.75 -19.82
N ASP A 208 -1.70 -21.94 -20.34
CA ASP A 208 -0.88 -22.15 -21.52
C ASP A 208 -1.37 -21.30 -22.71
N GLY A 209 -0.49 -20.46 -23.26
CA GLY A 209 -0.77 -19.68 -24.46
C GLY A 209 -0.04 -18.34 -24.50
N ASN A 210 -0.40 -17.51 -25.49
CA ASN A 210 -0.01 -16.10 -25.52
C ASN A 210 -1.13 -15.29 -24.85
N TYR A 211 -0.82 -14.68 -23.71
CA TYR A 211 -1.76 -13.92 -22.91
C TYR A 211 -1.36 -12.46 -22.81
N ARG A 212 -2.33 -11.58 -23.05
CA ARG A 212 -2.22 -10.14 -22.81
C ARG A 212 -3.37 -9.66 -21.93
N GLN A 213 -3.04 -8.91 -20.90
CA GLN A 213 -4.03 -8.23 -20.06
C GLN A 213 -3.58 -6.84 -19.65
N ASP A 214 -4.55 -5.92 -19.71
CA ASP A 214 -4.36 -4.51 -19.41
C ASP A 214 -5.28 -4.11 -18.24
N TRP A 215 -4.72 -3.43 -17.24
CA TRP A 215 -5.47 -2.77 -16.17
C TRP A 215 -5.18 -1.26 -16.14
N TYR A 216 -6.22 -0.47 -15.88
CA TYR A 216 -6.13 0.97 -15.78
C TYR A 216 -6.79 1.45 -14.50
N ILE A 217 -5.97 1.84 -13.54
CA ILE A 217 -6.40 2.33 -12.23
C ILE A 217 -6.48 3.85 -12.29
N THR A 218 -7.65 4.37 -11.93
CA THR A 218 -7.96 5.80 -11.92
C THR A 218 -8.34 6.24 -10.52
N SER A 219 -8.18 7.52 -10.21
CA SER A 219 -8.78 8.08 -9.01
C SER A 219 -9.33 9.49 -9.25
N ASN A 220 -10.49 9.71 -8.63
CA ASN A 220 -11.28 10.92 -8.77
C ASN A 220 -10.91 12.00 -7.74
N TRP A 221 -9.98 11.71 -6.83
CA TRP A 221 -9.56 12.63 -5.80
C TRP A 221 -8.60 13.71 -6.35
N ILE A 222 -8.44 14.82 -5.64
CA ILE A 222 -7.41 15.83 -5.93
C ILE A 222 -6.20 15.61 -5.03
N ASN A 223 -5.00 15.98 -5.48
CA ASN A 223 -3.74 15.88 -4.72
C ASN A 223 -3.50 14.52 -4.03
N HIS A 224 -3.81 13.42 -4.74
CA HIS A 224 -3.59 12.06 -4.26
C HIS A 224 -2.57 11.34 -5.14
N THR A 225 -1.97 10.30 -4.59
CA THR A 225 -1.10 9.38 -5.34
C THR A 225 -1.75 8.01 -5.33
N ILE A 226 -1.88 7.36 -6.49
CA ILE A 226 -2.26 5.95 -6.54
C ILE A 226 -1.02 5.14 -6.15
N LYS A 227 -1.14 4.36 -5.09
CA LYS A 227 -0.12 3.42 -4.65
C LYS A 227 -0.53 2.03 -5.12
N ILE A 228 0.45 1.27 -5.58
CA ILE A 228 0.29 -0.14 -5.90
C ILE A 228 1.32 -0.95 -5.12
N HIS A 229 0.92 -2.14 -4.68
CA HIS A 229 1.75 -3.11 -4.01
C HIS A 229 1.46 -4.48 -4.61
N PHE A 230 2.51 -5.19 -5.03
CA PHE A 230 2.40 -6.57 -5.47
C PHE A 230 2.53 -7.45 -4.23
N ALA A 231 1.43 -8.05 -3.77
CA ALA A 231 1.45 -8.92 -2.60
C ALA A 231 2.11 -10.27 -2.92
N THR A 232 1.97 -10.73 -4.16
CA THR A 232 2.64 -11.89 -4.75
C THR A 232 2.88 -11.61 -6.24
N CYS A 233 4.03 -12.01 -6.76
CA CYS A 233 4.31 -11.86 -8.19
C CYS A 233 5.39 -12.87 -8.62
N PHE A 234 5.01 -13.86 -9.43
CA PHE A 234 5.94 -14.89 -9.91
C PHE A 234 5.88 -14.99 -11.44
N ILE A 235 6.67 -14.18 -12.13
CA ILE A 235 6.74 -14.21 -13.60
C ILE A 235 7.90 -15.12 -14.02
N GLU A 236 7.71 -15.94 -15.06
CA GLU A 236 8.71 -16.88 -15.55
C GLU A 236 10.05 -16.20 -15.83
N ASN A 237 11.14 -16.94 -15.55
CA ASN A 237 12.49 -16.49 -15.83
C ASN A 237 12.80 -16.56 -17.34
N SER A 238 12.89 -15.42 -18.01
CA SER A 238 13.43 -15.35 -19.37
C SER A 238 14.90 -14.95 -19.29
N LYS A 239 15.81 -15.89 -19.60
CA LYS A 239 17.25 -15.61 -19.78
C LYS A 239 17.55 -14.54 -20.85
N GLU A 240 16.53 -14.11 -21.60
CA GLU A 240 16.59 -13.15 -22.69
C GLU A 240 15.71 -11.92 -22.38
N LEU A 241 16.28 -10.89 -21.75
CA LEU A 241 15.83 -9.49 -21.77
C LEU A 241 14.32 -9.21 -21.64
N CYS A 242 13.55 -10.01 -20.88
CA CYS A 242 12.11 -9.82 -20.69
C CYS A 242 11.30 -9.93 -22.00
N MET A 243 11.74 -10.79 -22.92
CA MET A 243 11.11 -10.94 -24.23
C MET A 243 9.91 -11.89 -24.23
N HIS A 244 9.78 -12.75 -23.21
CA HIS A 244 8.72 -13.75 -23.13
C HIS A 244 7.61 -13.28 -22.20
N ASP A 245 7.90 -13.28 -20.89
CA ASP A 245 6.91 -12.96 -19.86
C ASP A 245 7.33 -11.71 -19.11
N TYR A 246 6.43 -10.75 -19.03
CA TYR A 246 6.71 -9.49 -18.36
C TYR A 246 5.46 -8.77 -17.88
N LEU A 247 5.66 -8.02 -16.80
CA LEU A 247 4.68 -7.11 -16.22
C LEU A 247 5.28 -5.72 -16.14
N TYR A 248 4.63 -4.74 -16.76
CA TYR A 248 5.04 -3.35 -16.77
C TYR A 248 4.01 -2.49 -16.07
N VAL A 249 4.51 -1.51 -15.30
CA VAL A 249 3.70 -0.48 -14.65
C VAL A 249 4.13 0.87 -15.19
N TYR A 250 3.15 1.68 -15.55
CA TYR A 250 3.33 3.01 -16.09
C TYR A 250 2.57 4.04 -15.24
N ASP A 251 3.20 5.19 -15.02
CA ASP A 251 2.53 6.37 -14.48
C ASP A 251 1.99 7.21 -15.64
N GLY A 252 0.67 7.26 -15.80
CA GLY A 252 0.04 8.06 -16.84
C GLY A 252 -1.13 7.39 -17.55
N LYS A 253 -1.60 8.05 -18.61
CA LYS A 253 -2.83 7.66 -19.31
C LYS A 253 -2.57 6.50 -20.29
N TYR A 254 -3.54 5.58 -20.35
CA TYR A 254 -3.52 4.46 -21.29
C TYR A 254 -3.20 4.90 -22.72
N GLN A 255 -2.24 4.22 -23.37
CA GLN A 255 -1.75 4.44 -24.75
C GLN A 255 -1.08 5.81 -25.04
N LEU A 256 -1.09 6.77 -24.12
CA LEU A 256 -0.51 8.10 -24.33
C LEU A 256 0.89 8.26 -23.71
N ASP A 257 1.17 7.52 -22.63
CA ASP A 257 2.38 7.69 -21.80
C ASP A 257 3.26 6.42 -21.74
N LYS A 258 3.34 5.62 -22.81
CA LYS A 258 4.15 4.36 -22.84
C LYS A 258 5.65 4.54 -22.53
N ASN A 259 6.14 5.78 -22.48
CA ASN A 259 7.52 6.11 -22.13
C ASN A 259 7.73 6.36 -20.62
N LYS A 260 6.66 6.40 -19.80
CA LYS A 260 6.72 6.59 -18.34
C LYS A 260 6.65 5.26 -17.59
N LYS A 261 7.48 4.30 -18.00
CA LYS A 261 7.60 3.02 -17.27
C LYS A 261 8.21 3.32 -15.90
N ILE A 262 7.46 3.07 -14.84
CA ILE A 262 7.90 3.32 -13.46
C ILE A 262 8.38 2.04 -12.76
N TRP A 263 7.91 0.88 -13.21
CA TRP A 263 8.34 -0.41 -12.69
C TRP A 263 8.15 -1.51 -13.72
N TYR A 264 8.96 -2.56 -13.61
CA TYR A 264 8.80 -3.77 -14.40
C TYR A 264 9.29 -5.00 -13.65
N MET A 265 8.72 -6.15 -14.00
CA MET A 265 9.23 -7.45 -13.58
C MET A 265 9.21 -8.46 -14.72
N CYS A 266 10.32 -9.19 -14.77
CA CYS A 266 10.66 -10.30 -15.63
C CYS A 266 11.86 -10.92 -14.90
N GLN A 267 11.80 -12.21 -14.57
CA GLN A 267 12.94 -12.86 -13.91
C GLN A 267 13.90 -13.45 -14.93
#